data_AF-A0A6C0K6Y8-F1
#
_entry.id   AF-A0A6C0K6Y8-F1
#
_cell.length_a   1.000
_cell.length_b   1.000
_cell.length_c   1.000
_cell.angle_alpha   90.00
_cell.angle_beta   90.00
_cell.angle_gamma   90.00
#
_symmetry.space_group_name_H-M   'P 1'
#
loop_
_entity.id
_entity.type
_entity.pdbx_description
1 polymer ?
#
loop_
_entity_poly.entity_id
_entity_poly.type
_entity_poly.pdbx_seq_one_letter_code
_entity_poly.pdbx_strand_id
1 'polypeptide(L)'
;MSEFFTTYGKDAVIILVTIGVFALFVWGYLNLANPTIIITKPAGPVNCCPDLWIFKCGECHPSYHTKCKPFDPERYKGQECDIARSCGTTWKGLCK
;
A
#
# COMPACT_ATOMS: atom_id res chain seq x y z
N MET A 1 23.73 45.92 -24.23
CA MET A 1 23.37 45.61 -22.83
C MET A 1 21.86 45.43 -22.62
N SER A 2 21.01 45.88 -23.56
CA SER A 2 19.54 45.70 -23.52
C SER A 2 19.08 44.30 -23.90
N GLU A 3 19.75 43.62 -24.83
CA GLU A 3 19.34 42.28 -25.33
C GLU A 3 19.59 41.12 -24.35
N PHE A 4 20.55 41.31 -23.43
CA PHE A 4 20.82 40.35 -22.36
C PHE A 4 19.60 40.28 -21.42
N PHE A 5 19.12 41.41 -20.91
CA PHE A 5 17.99 41.44 -19.97
C PHE A 5 16.69 40.87 -20.55
N THR A 6 16.43 41.05 -21.85
CA THR A 6 15.24 40.46 -22.51
C THR A 6 15.34 38.96 -22.65
N THR A 7 16.53 38.42 -22.91
CA THR A 7 16.74 36.97 -23.06
C THR A 7 16.58 36.25 -21.72
N TYR A 8 17.30 36.70 -20.69
CA TYR A 8 17.18 36.13 -19.33
C TYR A 8 15.80 36.37 -18.71
N GLY A 9 15.16 37.51 -19.01
CA GLY A 9 13.79 37.78 -18.58
C GLY A 9 12.78 36.82 -19.22
N LYS A 10 12.92 36.55 -20.53
CA LYS A 10 12.07 35.58 -21.23
C LYS A 10 12.24 34.17 -20.67
N ASP A 11 13.48 33.75 -20.45
CA ASP A 11 13.78 32.42 -19.92
C ASP A 11 13.27 32.26 -18.47
N ALA A 12 13.40 33.29 -17.64
CA ALA A 12 12.85 33.31 -16.28
C ALA A 12 11.32 33.18 -16.26
N VAL A 13 10.63 33.87 -17.19
CA VAL A 13 9.17 33.77 -17.33
C VAL A 13 8.78 32.35 -17.76
N ILE A 14 9.49 31.77 -18.73
CA ILE A 14 9.22 30.40 -19.19
C ILE A 14 9.40 29.40 -18.04
N ILE A 15 10.47 29.53 -17.26
CA ILE A 15 10.74 28.66 -16.10
C ILE A 15 9.61 28.79 -15.06
N LEU A 16 9.20 30.01 -14.72
CA LEU A 16 8.12 30.26 -13.75
C LEU A 16 6.79 29.67 -14.21
N VAL A 17 6.44 29.84 -15.49
CA VAL A 17 5.21 29.27 -16.06
C VAL A 17 5.27 27.76 -16.04
N THR A 18 6.41 27.15 -16.38
CA THR A 18 6.57 25.70 -16.40
C THR A 18 6.41 25.11 -15.01
N ILE A 19 7.02 25.72 -13.99
CA ILE A 19 6.86 25.32 -12.58
C ILE A 19 5.40 25.48 -12.15
N GLY A 20 4.75 26.59 -12.52
CA GLY A 20 3.35 26.85 -12.21
C GLY A 20 2.40 25.78 -12.77
N VAL A 21 2.55 25.45 -14.06
CA VAL A 21 1.74 24.41 -14.72
C VAL A 21 1.97 23.04 -14.07
N PHE A 22 3.23 22.70 -13.77
CA PHE A 22 3.56 21.44 -13.12
C PHE A 22 2.95 21.34 -11.71
N ALA A 23 3.04 22.41 -10.92
CA ALA A 23 2.42 22.50 -9.60
C ALA A 23 0.90 22.35 -9.67
N LEU A 24 0.25 22.96 -10.67
CA LEU A 24 -1.19 22.85 -10.89
C LEU A 24 -1.60 21.42 -11.25
N PHE A 25 -0.81 20.74 -12.09
CA PHE A 25 -1.01 19.33 -12.42
C PHE A 25 -0.86 18.42 -11.20
N VAL A 26 0.18 18.61 -10.38
CA VAL A 26 0.40 17.84 -9.15
C VAL A 26 -0.73 18.07 -8.16
N TRP A 27 -1.15 19.32 -7.97
CA TRP A 27 -2.26 19.67 -7.08
C TRP A 27 -3.57 19.04 -7.55
N GLY A 28 -3.86 19.08 -8.86
CA GLY A 28 -5.01 18.42 -9.46
C GLY A 28 -4.93 16.89 -9.30
N TYR A 29 -3.77 16.29 -9.54
CA TYR A 29 -3.55 14.85 -9.36
C TYR A 29 -3.80 14.42 -7.90
N LEU A 30 -3.28 15.15 -6.91
CA LEU A 30 -3.48 14.80 -5.50
C LEU A 30 -4.94 14.95 -5.05
N ASN A 31 -5.65 15.99 -5.52
CA ASN A 31 -7.04 16.24 -5.10
C ASN A 31 -8.08 15.42 -5.88
N LEU A 32 -7.92 15.25 -7.19
CA LEU A 32 -8.88 14.48 -7.99
C LEU A 32 -8.58 12.98 -7.95
N ALA A 33 -7.31 12.59 -8.09
CA ALA A 33 -6.99 11.18 -8.23
C ALA A 33 -6.98 10.42 -6.90
N ASN A 34 -7.09 11.13 -5.75
CA ASN A 34 -6.98 10.58 -4.39
C ASN A 34 -6.15 9.31 -4.40
N PRO A 35 -4.85 9.38 -4.80
CA PRO A 35 -4.02 8.21 -4.74
C PRO A 35 -3.92 7.93 -3.25
N THR A 36 -4.79 7.05 -2.77
CA THR A 36 -4.61 6.41 -1.49
C THR A 36 -3.36 5.61 -1.75
N ILE A 37 -2.20 6.22 -1.49
CA ILE A 37 -0.95 5.49 -1.45
C ILE A 37 -1.13 4.66 -0.19
N ILE A 38 -1.76 3.51 -0.37
CA ILE A 38 -1.89 2.47 0.63
C ILE A 38 -0.48 1.90 0.77
N ILE A 39 0.46 2.69 1.31
CA ILE A 39 1.53 2.10 2.09
C ILE A 39 0.86 1.68 3.39
N THR A 40 0.04 0.64 3.33
CA THR A 40 -0.20 -0.22 4.48
C THR A 40 1.14 -0.90 4.74
N LYS A 41 2.07 -0.15 5.34
CA LYS A 41 2.81 -0.70 6.45
C LYS A 41 1.72 -1.30 7.33
N PRO A 42 1.68 -2.63 7.54
CA PRO A 42 0.69 -3.20 8.43
C PRO A 42 0.95 -2.59 9.80
N ALA A 43 0.25 -1.49 10.10
CA ALA A 43 0.14 -0.87 11.40
C ALA A 43 -0.91 -1.69 12.13
N GLY A 44 -0.54 -2.91 12.44
CA GLY A 44 -1.37 -3.86 13.14
C GLY A 44 -0.45 -4.86 13.82
N PRO A 45 -0.81 -5.33 15.02
CA PRO A 45 -0.12 -6.45 15.64
C PRO A 45 -0.01 -7.57 14.61
N VAL A 46 1.13 -8.26 14.58
CA VAL A 46 1.41 -9.46 13.77
C VAL A 46 0.09 -10.20 13.54
N ASN A 47 -0.41 -10.19 12.29
CA ASN A 47 -1.79 -10.63 12.02
C ASN A 47 -1.99 -11.99 12.67
N CYS A 48 -2.96 -12.13 13.58
CA CYS A 48 -3.23 -13.43 14.24
C CYS A 48 -3.70 -14.51 13.27
N CYS A 49 -3.94 -14.16 12.00
CA CYS A 49 -4.40 -15.05 10.96
C CYS A 49 -3.60 -14.87 9.66
N PRO A 50 -3.62 -15.87 8.77
CA PRO A 50 -3.03 -15.78 7.44
C PRO A 50 -3.58 -14.63 6.58
N ASP A 51 -2.88 -14.29 5.50
CA ASP A 51 -3.35 -13.32 4.52
C ASP A 51 -4.69 -13.75 3.92
N LEU A 52 -5.63 -12.81 3.82
CA LEU A 52 -7.03 -13.04 3.40
C LEU A 52 -7.86 -13.89 4.38
N TRP A 53 -7.48 -13.95 5.66
CA TRP A 53 -8.26 -14.59 6.71
C TRP A 53 -8.73 -13.56 7.75
N ILE A 54 -9.91 -13.82 8.34
CA ILE A 54 -10.60 -12.95 9.28
C ILE A 54 -10.72 -13.70 10.60
N PHE A 55 -10.22 -13.11 11.68
CA PHE A 55 -10.38 -13.66 13.03
C PHE A 55 -11.82 -13.44 13.51
N LYS A 56 -12.56 -14.51 13.78
CA LYS A 56 -13.92 -14.48 14.34
C LYS A 56 -14.07 -15.57 15.40
N CYS A 57 -14.65 -15.24 16.55
CA CYS A 57 -14.97 -16.20 17.62
C CYS A 57 -13.78 -17.06 18.11
N GLY A 58 -12.54 -16.54 18.05
CA GLY A 58 -11.34 -17.31 18.43
C GLY A 58 -10.72 -18.13 17.31
N GLU A 59 -11.33 -18.18 16.12
CA GLU A 59 -10.84 -18.93 14.97
C GLU A 59 -10.55 -17.99 13.79
N CYS A 60 -9.56 -18.36 12.98
CA CYS A 60 -9.29 -17.73 11.70
C CYS A 60 -10.20 -18.35 10.64
N HIS A 61 -11.01 -17.52 9.97
CA HIS A 61 -11.87 -17.92 8.85
C HIS A 61 -11.36 -17.33 7.53
N PRO A 62 -11.32 -18.11 6.44
CA PRO A 62 -10.96 -17.57 5.13
C PRO A 62 -12.04 -16.59 4.64
N SER A 63 -11.62 -15.45 4.07
CA SER A 63 -12.53 -14.47 3.45
C SER A 63 -12.95 -14.85 2.02
N TYR A 64 -12.37 -15.93 1.49
CA TYR A 64 -12.56 -16.43 0.13
C TYR A 64 -13.03 -17.89 0.15
N HIS A 65 -13.66 -18.35 -0.92
CA HIS A 65 -14.02 -19.76 -1.05
C HIS A 65 -12.76 -20.62 -1.17
N THR A 66 -12.52 -21.44 -0.15
CA THR A 66 -11.40 -22.39 -0.08
C THR A 66 -11.87 -23.72 0.48
N LYS A 67 -11.05 -24.76 0.26
CA LYS A 67 -11.24 -26.09 0.88
C LYS A 67 -10.74 -26.13 2.32
N CYS A 68 -10.04 -25.09 2.77
CA CYS A 68 -9.53 -25.00 4.14
C CYS A 68 -10.61 -24.71 5.16
N LYS A 69 -10.51 -25.39 6.31
CA LYS A 69 -11.40 -25.20 7.45
C LYS A 69 -10.91 -24.04 8.32
N PRO A 70 -11.81 -23.40 9.07
CA PRO A 70 -11.42 -22.48 10.13
C PRO A 70 -10.53 -23.20 11.15
N PHE A 71 -9.57 -22.47 11.72
CA PHE A 71 -8.66 -23.03 12.73
C PHE A 71 -8.32 -21.99 13.80
N ASP A 72 -8.03 -22.45 15.00
CA ASP A 72 -7.54 -21.61 16.10
C ASP A 72 -6.03 -21.34 15.92
N PRO A 73 -5.60 -20.09 15.71
CA PRO A 73 -4.18 -19.77 15.50
C PRO A 73 -3.31 -20.02 16.75
N GLU A 74 -3.87 -19.98 17.97
CA GLU A 74 -3.09 -20.22 19.17
C GLU A 74 -2.63 -21.68 19.29
N ARG A 75 -3.45 -22.59 18.78
CA ARG A 75 -3.16 -24.03 18.80
C ARG A 75 -1.99 -24.42 17.89
N TYR A 76 -1.67 -23.57 16.92
CA TYR A 76 -0.65 -23.83 15.90
C TYR A 76 0.52 -22.86 15.96
N LYS A 77 0.76 -22.25 17.13
CA LYS A 77 1.96 -21.46 17.40
C LYS A 77 3.22 -22.29 17.12
N GLY A 78 4.06 -21.83 16.18
CA GLY A 78 5.26 -22.51 15.67
C GLY A 78 5.07 -23.33 14.38
N GLN A 79 3.85 -23.51 13.88
CA GLN A 79 3.53 -24.20 12.62
C GLN A 79 2.64 -23.35 11.69
N GLU A 80 2.61 -22.05 11.92
CA GLU A 80 1.75 -21.09 11.23
C GLU A 80 1.91 -21.18 9.71
N CYS A 81 3.12 -21.43 9.24
CA CYS A 81 3.45 -21.44 7.83
C CYS A 81 3.10 -22.70 7.08
N ASP A 82 3.18 -23.84 7.75
CA ASP A 82 2.80 -25.10 7.13
C ASP A 82 1.28 -25.10 6.89
N ILE A 83 0.51 -24.51 7.81
CA ILE A 83 -0.93 -24.35 7.66
C ILE A 83 -1.26 -23.35 6.56
N ALA A 84 -0.66 -22.16 6.58
CA ALA A 84 -0.88 -21.17 5.53
C ALA A 84 -0.56 -21.75 4.14
N ARG A 85 0.59 -22.43 3.99
CA ARG A 85 0.99 -23.08 2.73
C ARG A 85 0.07 -24.22 2.33
N SER A 86 -0.39 -25.04 3.28
CA SER A 86 -1.37 -26.10 3.01
C SER A 86 -2.68 -25.55 2.42
N CYS A 87 -3.02 -24.31 2.79
CA CYS A 87 -4.18 -23.58 2.32
C CYS A 87 -3.93 -22.71 1.07
N GLY A 88 -2.72 -22.78 0.51
CA GLY A 88 -2.32 -21.98 -0.64
C GLY A 88 -2.28 -20.48 -0.34
N THR A 89 -2.12 -20.09 0.92
CA THR A 89 -2.00 -18.69 1.35
C THR A 89 -0.65 -18.46 2.04
N THR A 90 -0.34 -17.20 2.32
CA THR A 90 0.85 -16.79 3.09
C THR A 90 0.42 -16.24 4.44
N TRP A 91 1.36 -16.13 5.37
CA TRP A 91 1.13 -15.48 6.64
C TRP A 91 2.19 -14.40 6.84
N LYS A 92 1.81 -13.15 6.55
CA LYS A 92 2.70 -12.00 6.60
C LYS A 92 3.39 -11.86 7.96
N GLY A 93 4.72 -11.95 7.95
CA GLY A 93 5.55 -11.80 9.15
C GLY A 93 5.85 -13.11 9.91
N LEU A 94 5.14 -14.20 9.61
CA LEU A 94 5.41 -15.53 10.17
C LEU A 94 6.04 -16.46 9.13
N CYS A 95 5.70 -16.30 7.85
CA CYS A 95 6.26 -17.09 6.75
C CYS A 95 7.28 -16.31 5.95
N LYS A 96 8.52 -16.81 5.99
CA LYS A 96 9.61 -16.43 5.10
C LYS A 96 9.70 -17.36 3.89
#